data_AF-A0A098LNA9-F1
#
_entry.id   AF-A0A098LNA9-F1
#
_cell.length_a   1.000
_cell.length_b   1.000
_cell.length_c   1.000
_cell.angle_alpha   90.00
_cell.angle_beta   90.00
_cell.angle_gamma   90.00
#
_symmetry.space_group_name_H-M   'P 1'
#
loop_
_entity.id
_entity.type
_entity.pdbx_description
1 polymer ?
#
loop_
_entity_poly.entity_id
_entity_poly.type
_entity_poly.pdbx_seq_one_letter_code
_entity_poly.pdbx_strand_id
1 'polypeptide(L)'
;MDLDKHCRNKYDTFIIFLYATGKEYLLPESFRNQVPYSTASSWRNIIMSSYIGHEYRSIQNESLKLYEILEEHKNLRRTVMILFKVWLALAAYIKPIIKKTDNEIFINQLQKLFTILPQKTVLKLTGISINSFYYKLRKLKTQCSLSPVSLCLKRHPFQLAVKEVNIMKALFSDIRFACWPVSSIAHYARRNGLIFASLST
;
A
#
# COMPACT_ATOMS: atom_id res chain seq x y z
N MET A 1 15.20 -48.25 -52.80
CA MET A 1 16.52 -48.06 -52.16
C MET A 1 16.47 -46.68 -51.53
N ASP A 2 15.74 -46.57 -50.42
CA ASP A 2 15.60 -45.31 -49.68
C ASP A 2 16.32 -45.49 -48.34
N LEU A 3 17.47 -44.84 -48.24
CA LEU A 3 18.22 -44.73 -47.00
C LEU A 3 17.42 -43.84 -46.05
N ASP A 4 16.74 -44.50 -45.11
CA ASP A 4 16.09 -43.86 -43.96
C ASP A 4 17.18 -43.13 -43.16
N LYS A 5 17.36 -41.84 -43.49
CA LYS A 5 18.41 -41.00 -42.90
C LYS A 5 17.98 -40.70 -41.48
N HIS A 6 18.46 -41.48 -40.51
CA HIS A 6 18.27 -41.22 -39.07
C HIS A 6 18.67 -39.77 -38.73
N CYS A 7 17.68 -38.88 -38.73
CA CYS A 7 17.85 -37.50 -38.32
C CYS A 7 17.90 -37.49 -36.79
N ARG A 8 19.01 -37.00 -36.23
CA ARG A 8 19.11 -36.80 -34.78
C ARG A 8 18.00 -35.87 -34.31
N ASN A 9 17.35 -36.23 -33.21
CA ASN A 9 16.37 -35.37 -32.56
C ASN A 9 17.01 -34.02 -32.23
N LYS A 10 16.34 -32.94 -32.61
CA LYS A 10 16.74 -31.55 -32.32
C LYS A 10 16.05 -31.13 -31.02
N TYR A 11 16.84 -30.65 -30.07
CA TYR A 11 16.36 -30.18 -28.77
C TYR A 11 16.55 -28.67 -28.65
N ASP A 12 15.69 -28.04 -27.85
CA ASP A 12 15.83 -26.62 -27.55
C ASP A 12 17.11 -26.34 -26.75
N THR A 13 17.79 -25.24 -27.07
CA THR A 13 18.99 -24.78 -26.37
C THR A 13 18.78 -24.57 -24.86
N PHE A 14 17.58 -24.20 -24.43
CA PHE A 14 17.24 -24.05 -23.02
C PHE A 14 17.25 -25.38 -22.27
N ILE A 15 16.85 -26.48 -22.92
CA ILE A 15 16.91 -27.82 -22.33
C ILE A 15 18.37 -28.19 -22.10
N ILE A 16 19.22 -28.00 -23.10
CA ILE A 16 20.66 -28.25 -23.00
C ILE A 16 21.27 -27.41 -21.86
N PHE A 17 20.87 -26.15 -21.75
CA PHE A 17 21.27 -25.24 -20.67
C PHE A 17 20.89 -25.81 -19.29
N LEU A 18 19.67 -26.33 -19.11
CA LEU A 18 19.21 -26.88 -17.84
C LEU A 18 20.02 -28.11 -17.42
N TYR A 19 20.34 -29.00 -18.37
CA TYR A 19 21.21 -30.14 -18.11
C TYR A 19 22.64 -29.72 -17.74
N ALA A 20 23.22 -28.77 -18.49
CA ALA A 20 24.56 -28.25 -18.22
C ALA A 20 24.66 -27.50 -16.87
N THR A 21 23.54 -26.97 -16.37
CA THR A 21 23.48 -26.28 -15.06
C THR A 21 23.01 -27.18 -13.91
N GLY A 22 22.71 -28.45 -14.18
CA GLY A 22 22.22 -29.40 -13.17
C GLY A 22 20.77 -29.15 -12.72
N LYS A 23 20.00 -28.34 -13.45
CA LYS A 23 18.62 -27.93 -13.12
C LYS A 23 17.56 -28.70 -13.92
N GLU A 24 17.88 -29.95 -14.28
CA GLU A 24 16.99 -30.83 -15.05
C GLU A 24 15.68 -31.13 -14.32
N TYR A 25 15.63 -31.04 -12.99
CA TYR A 25 14.42 -31.27 -12.18
C TYR A 25 13.27 -30.29 -12.48
N LEU A 26 13.56 -29.15 -13.12
CA LEU A 26 12.54 -28.20 -13.60
C LEU A 26 11.76 -28.72 -14.80
N LEU A 27 12.28 -29.74 -15.49
CA LEU A 27 11.61 -30.37 -16.62
C LEU A 27 10.67 -31.49 -16.12
N PRO A 28 9.50 -31.67 -16.77
CA PRO A 28 8.62 -32.79 -16.48
C PRO A 28 9.36 -34.14 -16.58
N GLU A 29 9.10 -35.03 -15.63
CA GLU A 29 9.70 -36.36 -15.61
C GLU A 29 9.39 -37.18 -16.87
N SER A 30 8.17 -37.04 -17.40
CA SER A 30 7.76 -37.64 -18.66
C SER A 30 8.67 -37.26 -19.83
N PHE A 31 9.16 -36.02 -19.86
CA PHE A 31 10.07 -35.54 -20.90
C PHE A 31 11.50 -36.01 -20.65
N ARG A 32 11.98 -35.98 -19.40
CA ARG A 32 13.34 -36.44 -19.06
C ARG A 32 13.56 -37.90 -19.46
N ASN A 33 12.54 -38.74 -19.33
CA ASN A 33 12.60 -40.15 -19.70
C ASN A 33 12.68 -40.38 -21.22
N GLN A 34 12.32 -39.40 -22.05
CA GLN A 34 12.43 -39.46 -23.52
C GLN A 34 13.85 -39.13 -24.00
N VAL A 35 14.66 -38.46 -23.18
CA VAL A 35 16.03 -38.06 -23.55
C VAL A 35 16.98 -39.25 -23.39
N PRO A 36 17.67 -39.70 -24.46
CA PRO A 36 18.64 -40.78 -24.35
C PRO A 36 19.77 -40.44 -23.37
N TYR A 37 20.22 -41.43 -22.60
CA TYR A 37 21.26 -41.26 -21.59
C TYR A 37 22.55 -40.64 -22.15
N SER A 38 22.99 -41.07 -23.34
CA SER A 38 24.19 -40.54 -24.01
C SER A 38 24.06 -39.04 -24.31
N THR A 39 22.87 -38.60 -24.71
CA THR A 39 22.57 -37.20 -24.98
C THR A 39 22.57 -36.37 -23.70
N ALA A 40 21.88 -36.84 -22.66
CA ALA A 40 21.87 -36.18 -21.35
C ALA A 40 23.27 -36.08 -20.73
N SER A 41 24.07 -37.15 -20.82
CA SER A 41 25.46 -37.18 -20.35
C SER A 41 26.34 -36.17 -21.10
N SER A 42 26.19 -36.10 -22.43
CA SER A 42 26.91 -35.11 -23.24
C SER A 42 26.60 -33.68 -22.79
N TRP A 43 25.32 -33.36 -22.53
CA TRP A 43 24.92 -32.02 -22.10
C TRP A 43 25.41 -31.64 -20.70
N ARG A 44 25.44 -32.58 -19.76
CA ARG A 44 25.95 -32.34 -18.40
C ARG A 44 27.45 -32.00 -18.37
N ASN A 45 28.20 -32.53 -19.33
CA ASN A 45 29.65 -32.33 -19.43
C ASN A 45 30.04 -31.10 -20.28
N ILE A 46 29.08 -30.29 -20.73
CA ILE A 46 29.36 -29.10 -21.52
C ILE A 46 30.06 -28.05 -20.66
N ILE A 47 31.27 -27.65 -21.07
CA ILE A 47 31.99 -26.52 -20.46
C ILE A 47 31.35 -25.23 -20.92
N MET A 48 30.53 -24.66 -20.06
CA MET A 48 29.65 -23.57 -20.45
C MET A 48 30.32 -22.20 -20.56
N SER A 49 31.53 -22.06 -20.00
CA SER A 49 32.41 -20.89 -20.17
C SER A 49 33.05 -20.82 -21.57
N SER A 50 33.02 -21.91 -22.35
CA SER A 50 33.59 -21.93 -23.70
C SER A 50 32.74 -21.17 -24.73
N TYR A 51 31.48 -20.84 -24.40
CA TYR A 51 30.60 -20.13 -25.31
C TYR A 51 30.85 -18.62 -25.28
N ILE A 52 30.88 -18.02 -26.46
CA ILE A 52 30.90 -16.57 -26.64
C ILE A 52 29.60 -15.99 -26.09
N GLY A 53 29.69 -14.94 -25.28
CA GLY A 53 28.54 -14.30 -24.65
C GLY A 53 28.03 -15.00 -23.37
N HIS A 54 28.81 -15.91 -22.78
CA HIS A 54 28.45 -16.56 -21.51
C HIS A 54 28.19 -15.55 -20.36
N GLU A 55 28.72 -14.32 -20.46
CA GLU A 55 28.52 -13.23 -19.49
C GLU A 55 27.03 -12.84 -19.32
N TYR A 56 26.26 -12.88 -20.42
CA TYR A 56 24.84 -12.53 -20.42
C TYR A 56 23.94 -13.57 -19.73
N ARG A 57 24.49 -14.74 -19.39
CA ARG A 57 23.78 -15.78 -18.65
C ARG A 57 23.33 -15.35 -17.26
N SER A 58 24.05 -14.42 -16.64
CA SER A 58 23.69 -13.86 -15.32
C SER A 58 22.23 -13.40 -15.26
N ILE A 59 21.76 -12.74 -16.33
CA ILE A 59 20.38 -12.29 -16.51
C ILE A 59 19.40 -13.48 -16.52
N GLN A 60 19.73 -14.54 -17.25
CA GLN A 60 18.89 -15.75 -17.32
C GLN A 60 18.86 -16.50 -15.97
N ASN A 61 20.00 -16.58 -15.28
CA ASN A 61 20.09 -17.26 -13.99
C ASN A 61 19.19 -16.61 -12.93
N GLU A 62 19.06 -15.28 -12.92
CA GLU A 62 18.15 -14.59 -12.01
C GLU A 62 16.69 -14.98 -12.28
N SER A 63 16.27 -14.94 -13.54
CA SER A 63 14.91 -15.36 -13.93
C SER A 63 14.61 -16.82 -13.57
N LEU A 64 15.61 -17.70 -13.71
CA LEU A 64 15.48 -19.11 -13.40
C LEU A 64 15.35 -19.36 -11.89
N LYS A 65 16.13 -18.63 -11.07
CA LYS A 65 16.00 -18.67 -9.60
C LYS A 65 14.62 -18.20 -9.15
N LEU A 66 14.09 -17.15 -9.76
CA LEU A 66 12.73 -16.70 -9.47
C LEU A 66 11.70 -17.76 -9.85
N TYR A 67 11.88 -18.43 -11.00
CA TYR A 67 11.02 -19.53 -11.40
C TYR A 67 11.06 -20.70 -10.41
N GLU A 68 12.24 -21.09 -9.93
CA GLU A 68 12.41 -22.14 -8.91
C GLU A 68 11.60 -21.84 -7.64
N ILE A 69 11.71 -20.62 -7.11
CA ILE A 69 10.96 -20.18 -5.93
C ILE A 69 9.45 -20.23 -6.18
N LEU A 70 9.00 -19.83 -7.36
CA LEU A 70 7.58 -19.88 -7.72
C LEU A 70 7.06 -21.31 -7.89
N GLU A 71 7.91 -22.22 -8.35
CA GLU A 71 7.62 -23.64 -8.54
C GLU A 71 7.56 -24.38 -7.19
N GLU A 72 8.44 -24.04 -6.25
CA GLU A 72 8.41 -24.52 -4.88
C GLU A 72 7.13 -24.05 -4.16
N HIS A 73 6.72 -22.81 -4.40
CA HIS A 73 5.56 -22.20 -3.77
C HIS A 73 4.31 -22.09 -4.68
N LYS A 74 4.07 -23.09 -5.53
CA LYS A 74 2.91 -23.14 -6.45
C LYS A 74 1.57 -22.83 -5.79
N ASN A 75 1.32 -23.40 -4.62
CA ASN A 75 0.06 -23.24 -3.91
C ASN A 75 -0.11 -21.80 -3.41
N LEU A 76 0.96 -21.20 -2.89
CA LEU A 76 0.95 -19.80 -2.46
C LEU A 76 0.73 -18.87 -3.66
N ARG A 77 1.48 -19.08 -4.75
CA ARG A 77 1.32 -18.32 -6.01
C ARG A 77 -0.12 -18.39 -6.51
N ARG A 78 -0.70 -19.59 -6.58
CA ARG A 78 -2.09 -19.81 -7.01
C ARG A 78 -3.06 -19.08 -6.09
N THR A 79 -2.87 -19.19 -4.77
CA THR A 79 -3.72 -18.55 -3.77
C THR A 79 -3.67 -17.04 -3.88
N VAL A 80 -2.48 -16.43 -3.96
CA VAL A 80 -2.30 -14.99 -4.13
C VAL A 80 -2.94 -14.50 -5.43
N MET A 81 -2.77 -15.24 -6.54
CA MET A 81 -3.41 -14.88 -7.81
C MET A 81 -4.94 -14.94 -7.74
N ILE A 82 -5.51 -15.94 -7.07
CA ILE A 82 -6.97 -16.04 -6.87
C ILE A 82 -7.44 -14.88 -6.01
N LEU A 83 -6.81 -14.64 -4.86
CA LEU A 83 -7.14 -13.52 -3.96
C LEU A 83 -7.07 -12.18 -4.69
N PHE A 84 -6.04 -11.98 -5.52
CA PHE A 84 -5.90 -10.76 -6.29
C PHE A 84 -7.00 -10.60 -7.36
N LYS A 85 -7.38 -11.68 -8.05
CA LYS A 85 -8.50 -11.66 -9.00
C LYS A 85 -9.83 -11.35 -8.31
N VAL A 86 -10.09 -12.00 -7.18
CA VAL A 86 -11.28 -11.75 -6.35
C VAL A 86 -11.29 -10.29 -5.86
N TRP A 87 -10.14 -9.80 -5.39
CA TRP A 87 -10.00 -8.40 -4.99
C TRP A 87 -10.28 -7.45 -6.14
N LEU A 88 -9.75 -7.69 -7.35
CA LEU A 88 -10.01 -6.82 -8.51
C LEU A 88 -11.49 -6.73 -8.85
N ALA A 89 -12.21 -7.85 -8.79
CA ALA A 89 -13.66 -7.89 -9.00
C ALA A 89 -14.41 -7.12 -7.91
N LEU A 90 -14.05 -7.32 -6.64
CA LEU A 90 -14.71 -6.67 -5.50
C LEU A 90 -14.30 -5.20 -5.33
N ALA A 91 -13.12 -4.80 -5.82
CA ALA A 91 -12.56 -3.48 -5.61
C ALA A 91 -13.47 -2.37 -6.16
N ALA A 92 -14.21 -2.62 -7.25
CA ALA A 92 -15.16 -1.67 -7.79
C ALA A 92 -16.25 -1.29 -6.78
N TYR A 93 -16.71 -2.26 -5.98
CA TYR A 93 -17.76 -2.07 -4.96
C TYR A 93 -17.20 -1.61 -3.62
N ILE A 94 -16.02 -2.10 -3.23
CA ILE A 94 -15.44 -1.82 -1.91
C ILE A 94 -14.76 -0.43 -1.86
N LYS A 95 -14.06 -0.02 -2.92
CA LYS A 95 -13.36 1.28 -2.97
C LYS A 95 -14.25 2.50 -2.65
N PRO A 96 -15.48 2.65 -3.20
CA PRO A 96 -16.32 3.80 -2.84
C PRO A 96 -16.74 3.80 -1.36
N ILE A 97 -16.97 2.62 -0.77
CA ILE A 97 -17.30 2.47 0.65
C ILE A 97 -16.10 2.91 1.51
N ILE A 98 -14.91 2.42 1.17
CA ILE A 98 -13.65 2.81 1.82
C ILE A 98 -13.43 4.32 1.75
N LYS A 99 -13.68 4.95 0.59
CA LYS A 99 -13.51 6.40 0.41
C LYS A 99 -14.40 7.21 1.35
N LYS A 100 -15.66 6.80 1.53
CA LYS A 100 -16.62 7.47 2.42
C LYS A 100 -16.36 7.25 3.90
N THR A 101 -15.61 6.20 4.24
CA THR A 101 -15.33 5.84 5.63
C THR A 101 -14.27 6.77 6.23
N ASP A 102 -14.62 7.45 7.31
CA ASP A 102 -13.73 8.35 8.09
C ASP A 102 -13.34 7.71 9.43
N ASN A 103 -13.29 6.38 9.48
CA ASN A 103 -13.03 5.63 10.72
C ASN A 103 -11.55 5.67 11.09
N GLU A 104 -11.29 5.97 12.37
CA GLU A 104 -9.94 5.96 12.95
C GLU A 104 -9.24 4.60 12.82
N ILE A 105 -10.00 3.53 13.10
CA ILE A 105 -9.52 2.14 13.00
C ILE A 105 -8.95 1.88 11.60
N PHE A 106 -9.64 2.34 10.55
CA PHE A 106 -9.22 2.13 9.17
C PHE A 106 -7.89 2.83 8.85
N ILE A 107 -7.72 4.09 9.28
CA ILE A 107 -6.47 4.83 9.08
C ILE A 107 -5.32 4.20 9.86
N ASN A 108 -5.56 3.71 11.07
CA ASN A 108 -4.54 3.03 11.87
C ASN A 108 -4.09 1.71 11.23
N GLN A 109 -5.01 0.93 10.65
CA GLN A 109 -4.65 -0.28 9.91
C GLN A 109 -3.86 0.04 8.63
N LEU A 110 -4.19 1.14 7.94
CA LEU A 110 -3.39 1.58 6.78
C LEU A 110 -1.95 1.96 7.16
N GLN A 111 -1.76 2.62 8.31
CA GLN A 111 -0.44 2.94 8.80
C GLN A 111 0.40 1.68 9.08
N LYS A 112 -0.22 0.64 9.65
CA LYS A 112 0.44 -0.67 9.82
C LYS A 112 0.77 -1.32 8.48
N LEU A 113 -0.09 -1.20 7.47
CA LEU A 113 0.21 -1.73 6.14
C LEU A 113 1.41 -1.02 5.49
N PHE A 114 1.61 0.27 5.75
CA PHE A 114 2.75 1.02 5.22
C PHE A 114 4.11 0.61 5.78
N THR A 115 4.16 -0.09 6.92
CA THR A 115 5.45 -0.62 7.44
C THR A 115 5.90 -1.87 6.70
N ILE A 116 4.97 -2.56 6.02
CA ILE A 116 5.21 -3.81 5.29
C ILE A 116 5.31 -3.54 3.78
N LEU A 117 4.43 -2.68 3.27
CA LEU A 117 4.28 -2.42 1.84
C LEU A 117 4.54 -0.94 1.51
N PRO A 118 5.08 -0.65 0.31
CA PRO A 118 5.27 0.73 -0.11
C PRO A 118 3.94 1.48 -0.17
N GLN A 119 3.95 2.72 0.34
CA GLN A 119 2.75 3.56 0.49
C GLN A 119 1.93 3.67 -0.80
N LYS A 120 2.61 3.82 -1.94
CA LYS A 120 1.97 3.93 -3.27
C LYS A 120 1.09 2.71 -3.58
N THR A 121 1.55 1.50 -3.25
CA THR A 121 0.84 0.26 -3.53
C THR A 121 -0.39 0.13 -2.64
N VAL A 122 -0.25 0.41 -1.35
CA VAL A 122 -1.35 0.34 -0.38
C VAL A 122 -2.45 1.37 -0.71
N LEU A 123 -2.08 2.58 -1.11
CA LEU A 123 -3.03 3.60 -1.56
C LEU A 123 -3.73 3.21 -2.87
N LYS A 124 -3.03 2.56 -3.81
CA LYS A 124 -3.61 2.04 -5.05
C LYS A 124 -4.61 0.91 -4.79
N LEU A 125 -4.31 0.03 -3.83
CA LEU A 125 -5.20 -1.04 -3.40
C LEU A 125 -6.49 -0.45 -2.82
N THR A 126 -6.39 0.47 -1.86
CA THR A 126 -7.55 1.11 -1.22
C THR A 126 -8.29 2.12 -2.09
N GLY A 127 -7.67 2.61 -3.16
CA GLY A 127 -8.23 3.64 -4.04
C GLY A 127 -8.25 5.04 -3.43
N ILE A 128 -7.49 5.28 -2.36
CA ILE A 128 -7.41 6.58 -1.67
C ILE A 128 -6.25 7.39 -2.25
N SER A 129 -6.47 8.68 -2.51
CA SER A 129 -5.38 9.57 -2.90
C SER A 129 -4.50 9.92 -1.70
N ILE A 130 -3.21 10.18 -1.95
CA ILE A 130 -2.28 10.57 -0.89
C ILE A 130 -2.78 11.78 -0.08
N ASN A 131 -3.35 12.77 -0.77
CA ASN A 131 -3.92 13.97 -0.15
C ASN A 131 -5.12 13.64 0.75
N SER A 132 -6.00 12.74 0.30
CA SER A 132 -7.14 12.29 1.09
C SER A 132 -6.70 11.53 2.34
N PHE A 133 -5.66 10.70 2.25
CA PHE A 133 -5.08 10.01 3.40
C PHE A 133 -4.54 11.00 4.44
N TYR A 134 -3.70 11.96 4.03
CA TYR A 134 -3.15 12.96 4.96
C TYR A 134 -4.23 13.88 5.54
N TYR A 135 -5.23 14.23 4.76
CA TYR A 135 -6.40 14.97 5.24
C TYR A 135 -7.11 14.21 6.37
N LYS A 136 -7.41 12.92 6.17
CA LYS A 136 -8.05 12.07 7.17
C LYS A 136 -7.18 11.91 8.42
N LEU A 137 -5.88 11.68 8.24
CA LEU A 137 -4.94 11.58 9.34
C LEU A 137 -4.88 12.88 10.16
N ARG A 138 -4.86 14.04 9.50
CA ARG A 138 -4.89 15.34 10.17
C ARG A 138 -6.22 15.55 10.89
N LYS A 139 -7.35 15.18 10.28
CA LYS A 139 -8.69 15.24 10.88
C LYS A 139 -8.76 14.42 12.19
N LEU A 140 -8.19 13.21 12.20
CA LEU A 140 -8.11 12.39 13.42
C LEU A 140 -7.23 13.04 14.50
N LYS A 141 -6.04 13.52 14.14
CA LYS A 141 -5.14 14.22 15.09
C LYS A 141 -5.70 15.53 15.63
N THR A 142 -6.68 16.12 14.95
CA THR A 142 -7.29 17.41 15.30
C THR A 142 -8.73 17.25 15.82
N GLN A 143 -9.11 16.07 16.32
CA GLN A 143 -10.38 15.94 17.02
C GLN A 143 -10.38 16.84 18.26
N CYS A 144 -11.25 17.86 18.25
CA CYS A 144 -11.51 18.71 19.40
C CYS A 144 -12.79 18.21 20.07
N SER A 145 -12.68 17.68 21.30
CA SER A 145 -13.83 17.29 22.13
C SER A 145 -14.64 18.47 22.67
N LEU A 146 -14.12 19.70 22.58
CA LEU A 146 -14.66 20.88 23.26
C LEU A 146 -15.48 21.83 22.37
N SER A 147 -15.74 21.47 21.11
CA SER A 147 -16.49 22.35 20.21
C SER A 147 -18.00 22.15 20.33
N PRO A 148 -18.78 23.23 20.54
CA PRO A 148 -20.23 23.16 20.58
C PRO A 148 -20.87 22.83 19.21
N VAL A 149 -20.15 23.00 18.10
CA VAL A 149 -20.67 22.79 16.73
C VAL A 149 -19.98 21.58 16.05
N SER A 150 -19.33 20.70 16.81
CA SER A 150 -18.51 19.58 16.30
C SER A 150 -17.34 19.99 15.38
N LEU A 151 -17.06 21.29 15.27
CA LEU A 151 -15.98 21.87 14.46
C LEU A 151 -14.81 22.26 15.36
N CYS A 152 -13.64 21.68 15.14
CA CYS A 152 -12.51 21.95 16.03
C CYS A 152 -12.07 23.42 16.01
N LEU A 153 -12.05 24.06 17.19
CA LEU A 153 -11.61 25.45 17.38
C LEU A 153 -10.20 25.70 16.81
N LYS A 154 -9.30 24.70 16.89
CA LYS A 154 -7.95 24.77 16.30
C LYS A 154 -7.95 24.86 14.76
N ARG A 155 -9.02 24.39 14.12
CA ARG A 155 -9.18 24.36 12.66
C ARG A 155 -10.07 25.49 12.16
N HIS A 156 -11.00 25.94 12.99
CA HIS A 156 -11.93 27.03 12.73
C HIS A 156 -11.78 28.08 13.83
N PRO A 157 -10.77 28.97 13.74
CA PRO A 157 -10.41 29.89 14.82
C PRO A 157 -11.44 31.01 15.06
N PHE A 158 -12.36 31.24 14.11
CA PHE A 158 -13.44 32.23 14.22
C PHE A 158 -14.66 31.67 14.99
N GLN A 159 -14.41 30.98 16.10
CA GLN A 159 -15.47 30.41 16.93
C GLN A 159 -15.15 30.65 18.41
N LEU A 160 -16.15 31.10 19.17
CA LEU A 160 -16.08 31.22 20.62
C LEU A 160 -16.23 29.84 21.28
N ALA A 161 -15.39 29.54 22.27
CA ALA A 161 -15.54 28.36 23.08
C ALA A 161 -16.75 28.47 24.02
N VAL A 162 -17.37 27.34 24.38
CA VAL A 162 -18.53 27.31 25.32
C VAL A 162 -18.20 28.02 26.64
N LYS A 163 -16.97 27.86 27.14
CA LYS A 163 -16.49 28.52 28.34
C LYS A 163 -16.53 30.05 28.21
N GLU A 164 -16.08 30.58 27.07
CA GLU A 164 -16.08 32.02 26.80
C GLU A 164 -17.50 32.57 26.67
N VAL A 165 -18.39 31.83 26.01
CA VAL A 165 -19.82 32.18 25.94
C VAL A 165 -20.45 32.23 27.34
N ASN A 166 -20.14 31.26 28.20
CA ASN A 166 -20.68 31.22 29.56
C ASN A 166 -20.12 32.35 30.44
N ILE A 167 -18.83 32.67 30.31
CA ILE A 167 -18.21 33.83 30.97
C ILE A 167 -18.92 35.12 30.54
N MET A 168 -19.18 35.27 29.24
CA MET A 168 -19.84 36.46 28.74
C MET A 168 -21.30 36.57 29.23
N LYS A 169 -22.04 35.46 29.27
CA LYS A 169 -23.38 35.39 29.89
C LYS A 169 -23.35 35.78 31.37
N ALA A 170 -22.34 35.33 32.11
CA ALA A 170 -22.18 35.68 33.52
C ALA A 170 -21.91 37.18 33.70
N LEU A 171 -21.07 37.79 32.85
CA LEU A 171 -20.79 39.23 32.89
C LEU A 171 -22.02 40.08 32.56
N PHE A 172 -22.87 39.64 31.62
CA PHE A 172 -24.14 40.32 31.33
C PHE A 172 -25.18 40.19 32.44
N SER A 173 -25.09 39.15 33.27
CA SER A 173 -26.05 38.91 34.36
C SER A 173 -25.63 39.60 35.66
N ASP A 174 -24.44 40.19 35.72
CA ASP A 174 -23.92 40.85 36.90
C ASP A 174 -24.41 42.29 36.99
N ILE A 175 -25.04 42.63 38.13
CA ILE A 175 -25.62 43.95 38.40
C ILE A 175 -24.60 45.09 38.24
N ARG A 176 -23.30 44.80 38.46
CA ARG A 176 -22.20 45.77 38.37
C ARG A 176 -21.99 46.31 36.95
N PHE A 177 -22.40 45.53 35.95
CA PHE A 177 -22.25 45.90 34.53
C PHE A 177 -23.59 46.23 33.86
N ALA A 178 -24.69 46.34 34.63
CA ALA A 178 -26.04 46.53 34.09
C ALA A 178 -26.18 47.78 33.19
N CYS A 179 -25.44 48.85 33.48
CA CYS A 179 -25.46 50.09 32.69
C CYS A 179 -24.33 50.17 31.65
N TRP A 180 -23.50 49.13 31.52
CA TRP A 180 -22.38 49.14 30.58
C TRP A 180 -22.84 48.70 29.18
N PRO A 181 -22.38 49.35 28.10
CA PRO A 181 -22.67 48.88 26.75
C PRO A 181 -21.93 47.58 26.46
N VAL A 182 -22.52 46.74 25.60
CA VAL A 182 -22.03 45.42 25.21
C VAL A 182 -20.56 45.45 24.76
N SER A 183 -20.16 46.46 23.99
CA SER A 183 -18.78 46.64 23.53
C SER A 183 -17.80 46.85 24.68
N SER A 184 -18.17 47.64 25.69
CA SER A 184 -17.34 47.89 26.87
C SER A 184 -17.16 46.64 27.72
N ILE A 185 -18.21 45.83 27.89
CA ILE A 185 -18.12 44.56 28.60
C ILE A 185 -17.22 43.59 27.83
N ALA A 186 -17.32 43.54 26.50
CA ALA A 186 -16.45 42.71 25.66
C ALA A 186 -14.97 43.13 25.73
N HIS A 187 -14.70 44.44 25.67
CA HIS A 187 -13.34 44.97 25.85
C HIS A 187 -12.80 44.75 27.26
N TYR A 188 -13.64 44.85 28.29
CA TYR A 188 -13.27 44.53 29.67
C TYR A 188 -12.89 43.06 29.83
N ALA A 189 -13.73 42.16 29.32
CA ALA A 189 -13.48 40.71 29.37
C ALA A 189 -12.16 40.35 28.66
N ARG A 190 -11.90 40.95 27.50
CA ARG A 190 -10.64 40.76 26.75
C ARG A 190 -9.44 41.36 27.50
N ARG A 191 -9.56 42.57 28.06
CA ARG A 191 -8.47 43.25 28.78
C ARG A 191 -8.02 42.47 30.01
N ASN A 192 -8.96 41.85 30.71
CA ASN A 192 -8.68 41.05 31.90
C ASN A 192 -8.34 39.58 31.59
N GLY A 193 -8.17 39.22 30.31
CA GLY A 193 -7.81 37.85 29.90
C GLY A 193 -8.90 36.80 30.17
N LEU A 194 -10.16 37.23 30.33
CA LEU A 194 -11.30 36.33 30.60
C LEU A 194 -11.79 35.63 29.32
N ILE A 195 -11.58 36.27 28.15
CA ILE A 195 -11.90 35.71 26.83
C ILE A 195 -10.77 36.02 25.84
N PHE A 196 -10.56 35.14 24.86
CA PHE A 196 -9.59 35.30 23.78
C PHE A 196 -10.31 35.39 22.42
N ALA A 197 -11.14 36.42 22.27
CA ALA A 197 -11.91 36.68 21.05
C ALA A 197 -11.40 37.93 20.31
N SER A 198 -11.45 37.89 18.97
CA SER A 198 -11.20 39.03 18.10
C SER A 198 -12.52 39.59 17.53
N LEU A 199 -12.51 40.80 16.95
CA LEU A 199 -13.72 41.40 16.35
C LEU A 199 -14.33 40.51 15.25
N SER A 200 -13.50 39.72 14.58
CA SER A 200 -13.85 38.80 13.49
C SER A 200 -14.26 37.40 13.95
N THR A 201 -14.30 37.15 15.26
CA THR A 201 -14.68 35.86 15.88
C THR A 201 -16.15 35.88 16.25
#